data_AF-A0A956TXF6-F1
#
_entry.id   AF-A0A956TXF6-F1
#
_cell.length_a   1.000
_cell.length_b   1.000
_cell.length_c   1.000
_cell.angle_alpha   90.00
_cell.angle_beta   90.00
_cell.angle_gamma   90.00
#
_symmetry.space_group_name_H-M   'P 1'
#
loop_
_entity.id
_entity.type
_entity.pdbx_description
1 polymer ?
#
loop_
_entity_poly.entity_id
_entity_poly.type
_entity_poly.pdbx_seq_one_letter_code
_entity_poly.pdbx_strand_id
1 'polypeptide(L)'
;QNGPHMVLGKHNRIIHYTAGRVAQTLGHTLVAPVIAYVPEDPHMKFKGTLSIPEPVFEQLLAHTATSLKTHGFKVIVLMGDSYGNQPAQARVAQKLTAAWAKDGVRVIHLHDYYDHNGQQMWLVNQGIGTDHIGSHAGMRDTSELLFLHPQGIRQSLLHDNRQADYDSTGANGNASRASATLGWQLIDLKINAAVRQLHREGIN
;
A
#
# COMPACT_ATOMS: atom_id res chain seq x y z
N GLN A 1 0.91 -10.90 7.33
CA GLN A 1 0.30 -12.21 6.92
C GLN A 1 -0.67 -12.00 5.76
N ASN A 2 -0.85 -12.95 4.84
CA ASN A 2 -1.71 -12.77 3.64
C ASN A 2 -2.60 -13.98 3.33
N GLY A 3 -3.11 -14.66 4.33
CA GLY A 3 -3.85 -15.90 4.10
C GLY A 3 -2.98 -17.10 3.73
N PRO A 4 -3.59 -18.29 3.58
CA PRO A 4 -2.91 -19.52 3.20
C PRO A 4 -2.51 -19.56 1.73
N HIS A 5 -2.96 -18.65 0.86
CA HIS A 5 -2.68 -18.71 -0.58
C HIS A 5 -1.55 -17.79 -1.03
N MET A 6 -1.18 -16.76 -0.27
CA MET A 6 -0.30 -15.69 -0.75
C MET A 6 1.02 -15.58 0.00
N VAL A 7 2.09 -15.19 -0.69
CA VAL A 7 3.39 -14.86 -0.08
C VAL A 7 3.29 -13.68 0.90
N LEU A 8 4.16 -13.65 1.90
CA LEU A 8 4.16 -12.62 2.95
C LEU A 8 4.49 -11.21 2.41
N GLY A 9 5.42 -11.09 1.47
CA GLY A 9 5.91 -9.81 0.95
C GLY A 9 5.03 -9.14 -0.12
N LYS A 10 3.70 -9.33 -0.12
CA LYS A 10 2.80 -8.77 -1.15
C LYS A 10 2.95 -7.24 -1.26
N HIS A 11 2.94 -6.56 -0.11
CA HIS A 11 2.94 -5.10 -0.04
C HIS A 11 4.21 -4.50 -0.65
N ASN A 12 5.37 -5.09 -0.36
CA ASN A 12 6.66 -4.64 -0.91
C ASN A 12 6.71 -4.74 -2.44
N ARG A 13 6.07 -5.76 -3.03
CA ARG A 13 5.99 -5.92 -4.49
C ARG A 13 5.03 -4.92 -5.11
N ILE A 14 3.84 -4.78 -4.53
CA ILE A 14 2.79 -3.89 -5.02
C ILE A 14 3.29 -2.44 -4.95
N ILE A 15 3.79 -2.00 -3.80
CA ILE A 15 4.25 -0.62 -3.60
C ILE A 15 5.43 -0.26 -4.50
N HIS A 16 6.38 -1.19 -4.71
CA HIS A 16 7.51 -0.96 -5.61
C HIS A 16 7.04 -0.71 -7.04
N TYR A 17 6.11 -1.53 -7.52
CA TYR A 17 5.54 -1.36 -8.86
C TYR A 17 4.74 -0.05 -8.96
N THR A 18 3.81 0.19 -8.04
CA THR A 18 2.92 1.36 -8.11
C THR A 18 3.67 2.67 -7.93
N ALA A 19 4.62 2.76 -7.01
CA ALA A 19 5.48 3.93 -6.86
C ALA A 19 6.28 4.20 -8.13
N GLY A 20 6.81 3.15 -8.77
CA GLY A 20 7.49 3.25 -10.07
C GLY A 20 6.59 3.82 -11.17
N ARG A 21 5.34 3.35 -11.26
CA ARG A 21 4.36 3.84 -12.23
C ARG A 21 3.95 5.29 -11.96
N VAL A 22 3.69 5.66 -10.71
CA VAL A 22 3.41 7.05 -10.31
C VAL A 22 4.57 7.95 -10.71
N ALA A 23 5.80 7.56 -10.39
CA ALA A 23 7.00 8.34 -10.72
C ALA A 23 7.21 8.50 -12.22
N GLN A 24 6.98 7.44 -13.01
CA GLN A 24 7.01 7.49 -14.48
C GLN A 24 5.95 8.44 -15.05
N THR A 25 4.74 8.43 -14.50
CA THR A 25 3.66 9.32 -14.95
C THR A 25 4.00 10.79 -14.72
N LEU A 26 4.67 11.13 -13.62
CA LEU A 26 5.10 12.52 -13.32
C LEU A 26 6.38 12.94 -14.07
N GLY A 27 7.15 12.00 -14.62
CA GLY A 27 8.34 12.28 -15.44
C GLY A 27 9.58 12.82 -14.71
N HIS A 28 9.43 13.49 -13.56
CA HIS A 28 10.51 14.11 -12.78
C HIS A 28 10.57 13.62 -11.32
N THR A 29 10.14 12.40 -11.08
CA THR A 29 10.11 11.79 -9.75
C THR A 29 11.01 10.55 -9.69
N LEU A 30 11.73 10.38 -8.59
CA LEU A 30 12.54 9.19 -8.31
C LEU A 30 11.92 8.37 -7.18
N VAL A 31 12.11 7.05 -7.22
CA VAL A 31 11.64 6.13 -6.17
C VAL A 31 12.83 5.72 -5.30
N ALA A 32 12.74 6.02 -4.01
CA ALA A 32 13.71 5.55 -3.02
C ALA A 32 13.54 4.04 -2.75
N PRO A 33 14.56 3.35 -2.17
CA PRO A 33 14.41 1.96 -1.77
C PRO A 33 13.20 1.74 -0.86
N VAL A 34 12.47 0.63 -1.07
CA VAL A 34 11.28 0.29 -0.29
C VAL A 34 11.66 -0.01 1.16
N ILE A 35 11.00 0.66 2.10
CA ILE A 35 11.04 0.30 3.52
C ILE A 35 10.17 -0.95 3.71
N ALA A 36 10.82 -2.08 3.96
CA ALA A 36 10.18 -3.40 3.92
C ALA A 36 9.43 -3.80 5.21
N TYR A 37 9.74 -3.17 6.34
CA TYR A 37 9.17 -3.48 7.66
C TYR A 37 8.40 -2.28 8.19
N VAL A 38 7.17 -2.52 8.61
CA VAL A 38 6.21 -1.50 9.05
C VAL A 38 5.42 -2.01 10.26
N PRO A 39 4.59 -1.19 10.91
CA PRO A 39 3.66 -1.64 11.93
C PRO A 39 2.61 -2.59 11.32
N GLU A 40 2.51 -3.80 11.86
CA GLU A 40 1.65 -4.88 11.32
C GLU A 40 0.64 -5.42 12.34
N ASP A 41 0.42 -4.76 13.48
CA ASP A 41 -0.60 -5.22 14.44
C ASP A 41 -2.03 -5.06 13.87
N PRO A 42 -2.94 -6.05 14.07
CA PRO A 42 -2.84 -7.22 14.96
C PRO A 42 -2.31 -8.50 14.27
N HIS A 43 -1.63 -8.43 13.13
CA HIS A 43 -1.20 -9.61 12.37
C HIS A 43 -0.07 -10.42 13.02
N MET A 44 0.47 -9.97 14.16
CA MET A 44 1.52 -10.67 14.91
C MET A 44 1.09 -12.04 15.44
N LYS A 45 -0.22 -12.33 15.53
CA LYS A 45 -0.71 -13.69 15.85
C LYS A 45 -0.40 -14.73 14.75
N PHE A 46 -0.07 -14.30 13.54
CA PHE A 46 0.18 -15.18 12.40
C PHE A 46 1.68 -15.33 12.13
N LYS A 47 2.15 -16.58 12.03
CA LYS A 47 3.57 -16.90 11.81
C LYS A 47 4.10 -16.27 10.51
N GLY A 48 5.28 -15.67 10.59
CA GLY A 48 5.96 -15.02 9.47
C GLY A 48 5.68 -13.52 9.33
N THR A 49 4.68 -12.96 10.03
CA THR A 49 4.55 -11.50 10.16
C THR A 49 5.75 -10.95 10.93
N LEU A 50 6.35 -9.88 10.40
CA LEU A 50 7.40 -9.11 11.05
C LEU A 50 6.89 -7.69 11.21
N SER A 51 6.74 -7.24 12.45
CA SER A 51 6.25 -5.90 12.81
C SER A 51 7.37 -5.10 13.46
N ILE A 52 7.45 -3.80 13.16
CA ILE A 52 8.23 -2.86 13.95
C ILE A 52 7.29 -1.93 14.73
N PRO A 53 7.66 -1.49 15.94
CA PRO A 53 6.84 -0.55 16.70
C PRO A 53 6.62 0.75 15.93
N GLU A 54 5.42 1.32 16.03
CA GLU A 54 5.08 2.58 15.37
C GLU A 54 6.07 3.73 15.66
N PRO A 55 6.55 3.95 16.90
CA PRO A 55 7.56 4.99 17.16
C PRO A 55 8.91 4.75 16.48
N VAL A 56 9.26 3.49 16.20
CA VAL A 56 10.49 3.14 15.46
C VAL A 56 10.28 3.38 13.97
N PHE A 57 9.09 3.05 13.45
CA PHE A 57 8.73 3.34 12.07
C PHE A 57 8.73 4.84 11.78
N GLU A 58 8.20 5.67 12.68
CA GLU A 58 8.26 7.13 12.55
C GLU A 58 9.69 7.66 12.48
N GLN A 59 10.58 7.15 13.35
CA GLN A 59 12.00 7.53 13.32
C GLN A 59 12.66 7.10 12.01
N LEU A 60 12.37 5.90 11.52
CA LEU A 60 12.87 5.41 10.24
C LEU A 60 12.43 6.32 9.09
N LEU A 61 11.15 6.67 9.01
CA LEU A 61 10.62 7.60 8.01
C LEU A 61 11.31 8.96 8.11
N ALA A 62 11.45 9.50 9.32
CA ALA A 62 12.04 10.82 9.54
C ALA A 62 13.52 10.89 9.16
N HIS A 63 14.32 9.89 9.52
CA HIS A 63 15.73 9.83 9.16
C HIS A 63 15.95 9.54 7.67
N THR A 64 15.06 8.76 7.06
CA THR A 64 15.07 8.54 5.60
C THR A 64 14.78 9.85 4.86
N ALA A 65 13.71 10.56 5.24
CA ALA A 65 13.36 11.86 4.64
C ALA A 65 14.46 12.90 4.88
N THR A 66 15.11 12.89 6.05
CA THR A 66 16.23 13.79 6.34
C THR A 66 17.42 13.52 5.41
N SER A 67 17.72 12.26 5.11
CA SER A 67 18.78 11.90 4.16
C SER A 67 18.47 12.42 2.75
N LEU A 68 17.21 12.26 2.29
CA LEU A 68 16.77 12.81 1.00
C LEU A 68 16.85 14.35 0.98
N LYS A 69 16.43 15.02 2.06
CA LYS A 69 16.60 16.47 2.20
C LYS A 69 18.08 16.87 2.09
N THR A 70 18.98 16.16 2.75
CA THR A 70 20.43 16.41 2.68
C THR A 70 20.98 16.27 1.26
N HIS A 71 20.42 15.34 0.46
CA HIS A 71 20.76 15.21 -0.96
C HIS A 71 20.13 16.28 -1.87
N GLY A 72 19.36 17.23 -1.32
CA GLY A 72 18.80 18.36 -2.03
C GLY A 72 17.35 18.21 -2.50
N PHE A 73 16.67 17.08 -2.18
CA PHE A 73 15.25 16.92 -2.52
C PHE A 73 14.39 17.94 -1.76
N LYS A 74 13.52 18.65 -2.50
CA LYS A 74 12.61 19.68 -1.95
C LYS A 74 11.19 19.17 -1.71
N VAL A 75 10.81 18.08 -2.38
CA VAL A 75 9.53 17.40 -2.18
C VAL A 75 9.82 15.94 -1.91
N ILE A 76 9.33 15.42 -0.79
CA ILE A 76 9.48 14.02 -0.39
C ILE A 76 8.07 13.47 -0.17
N VAL A 77 7.75 12.35 -0.80
CA VAL A 77 6.42 11.75 -0.74
C VAL A 77 6.50 10.43 0.03
N LEU A 78 5.71 10.32 1.11
CA LEU A 78 5.53 9.09 1.87
C LEU A 78 4.29 8.37 1.34
N MET A 79 4.52 7.22 0.71
CA MET A 79 3.48 6.38 0.08
C MET A 79 3.53 4.99 0.74
N GLY A 80 2.38 4.46 1.18
CA GLY A 80 2.31 3.21 1.94
C GLY A 80 1.19 2.30 1.47
N ASP A 81 1.44 0.99 1.46
CA ASP A 81 0.49 -0.04 0.96
C ASP A 81 -0.15 -0.89 2.07
N SER A 82 0.02 -0.50 3.34
CA SER A 82 -0.55 -1.19 4.50
C SER A 82 -1.26 -0.21 5.43
N TYR A 83 -2.29 -0.69 6.12
CA TYR A 83 -3.12 0.10 7.05
C TYR A 83 -2.29 0.75 8.16
N GLY A 84 -1.40 -0.03 8.79
CA GLY A 84 -0.57 0.43 9.91
C GLY A 84 0.42 1.53 9.54
N ASN A 85 0.63 1.79 8.25
CA ASN A 85 1.56 2.81 7.79
C ASN A 85 0.98 4.21 7.92
N GLN A 86 -0.32 4.35 7.68
CA GLN A 86 -0.95 5.64 7.37
C GLN A 86 -0.83 6.65 8.51
N PRO A 87 -1.10 6.31 9.79
CA PRO A 87 -1.02 7.29 10.87
C PRO A 87 0.39 7.84 11.09
N ALA A 88 1.41 6.98 11.07
CA ALA A 88 2.80 7.37 11.21
C ALA A 88 3.28 8.23 10.02
N GLN A 89 2.91 7.86 8.80
CA GLN A 89 3.23 8.64 7.60
C GLN A 89 2.63 10.05 7.66
N ALA A 90 1.36 10.18 8.08
CA ALA A 90 0.69 11.47 8.26
C ALA A 90 1.42 12.36 9.28
N ARG A 91 1.70 11.82 10.47
CA ARG A 91 2.38 12.58 11.55
C ARG A 91 3.78 13.01 11.16
N VAL A 92 4.56 12.13 10.53
CA VAL A 92 5.91 12.46 10.06
C VAL A 92 5.86 13.52 8.96
N ALA A 93 4.98 13.37 7.98
CA ALA A 93 4.82 14.35 6.90
C ALA A 93 4.47 15.74 7.43
N GLN A 94 3.51 15.83 8.35
CA GLN A 94 3.12 17.09 9.00
C GLN A 94 4.29 17.70 9.79
N LYS A 95 4.93 16.90 10.65
CA LYS A 95 6.04 17.34 11.52
C LYS A 95 7.21 17.90 10.70
N LEU A 96 7.62 17.18 9.66
CA LEU A 96 8.78 17.56 8.85
C LEU A 96 8.49 18.74 7.94
N THR A 97 7.29 18.82 7.35
CA THR A 97 6.87 19.99 6.58
C THR A 97 6.90 21.26 7.43
N ALA A 98 6.38 21.19 8.66
CA ALA A 98 6.45 22.32 9.60
C ALA A 98 7.89 22.67 9.96
N ALA A 99 8.71 21.67 10.28
CA ALA A 99 10.10 21.86 10.67
C ALA A 99 10.99 22.44 9.56
N TRP A 100 10.69 22.13 8.29
CA TRP A 100 11.51 22.51 7.14
C TRP A 100 10.89 23.61 6.26
N ALA A 101 9.84 24.28 6.75
CA ALA A 101 9.16 25.34 6.01
C ALA A 101 10.12 26.46 5.55
N LYS A 102 11.07 26.86 6.40
CA LYS A 102 12.08 27.88 6.07
C LYS A 102 13.06 27.44 4.98
N ASP A 103 13.24 26.13 4.78
CA ASP A 103 14.14 25.56 3.78
C ASP A 103 13.44 25.31 2.43
N GLY A 104 12.14 25.62 2.35
CA GLY A 104 11.29 25.35 1.20
C GLY A 104 11.14 23.85 0.91
N VAL A 105 11.17 23.00 1.94
CA VAL A 105 11.04 21.54 1.80
C VAL A 105 9.66 21.09 2.30
N ARG A 106 8.99 20.25 1.51
CA ARG A 106 7.68 19.65 1.85
C ARG A 106 7.79 18.14 1.93
N VAL A 107 7.12 17.56 2.92
CA VAL A 107 6.90 16.12 3.03
C VAL A 107 5.40 15.85 2.91
N ILE A 108 5.01 15.05 1.93
CA ILE A 108 3.61 14.78 1.59
C ILE A 108 3.27 13.35 2.01
N HIS A 109 2.15 13.16 2.69
CA HIS A 109 1.57 11.82 2.92
C HIS A 109 0.57 11.50 1.81
N LEU A 110 0.92 10.53 0.96
CA LEU A 110 0.14 10.13 -0.21
C LEU A 110 -0.94 9.09 0.15
N HIS A 111 -1.88 9.52 0.99
CA HIS A 111 -2.92 8.65 1.56
C HIS A 111 -3.99 8.20 0.55
N ASP A 112 -4.29 8.97 -0.50
CA ASP A 112 -5.31 8.60 -1.50
C ASP A 112 -4.99 7.25 -2.17
N TYR A 113 -3.71 6.92 -2.30
CA TYR A 113 -3.26 5.62 -2.81
C TYR A 113 -3.85 4.44 -2.02
N TYR A 114 -3.96 4.59 -0.70
CA TYR A 114 -4.40 3.55 0.21
C TYR A 114 -5.89 3.71 0.58
N ASP A 115 -6.29 4.89 1.05
CA ASP A 115 -7.62 5.14 1.63
C ASP A 115 -8.69 5.47 0.57
N HIS A 116 -8.30 6.17 -0.50
CA HIS A 116 -9.25 6.76 -1.47
C HIS A 116 -8.99 6.32 -2.92
N ASN A 117 -8.50 5.10 -3.11
CA ASN A 117 -8.18 4.57 -4.44
C ASN A 117 -9.41 4.17 -5.27
N GLY A 118 -10.58 4.00 -4.64
CA GLY A 118 -11.84 3.68 -5.33
C GLY A 118 -12.02 2.21 -5.72
N GLN A 119 -11.10 1.32 -5.35
CA GLN A 119 -11.17 -0.10 -5.69
C GLN A 119 -12.44 -0.79 -5.22
N GLN A 120 -12.83 -0.56 -3.95
CA GLN A 120 -14.00 -1.20 -3.38
C GLN A 120 -15.28 -0.75 -4.08
N MET A 121 -15.42 0.56 -4.32
CA MET A 121 -16.55 1.12 -5.06
C MET A 121 -16.60 0.59 -6.50
N TRP A 122 -15.46 0.51 -7.16
CA TRP A 122 -15.38 -0.04 -8.52
C TRP A 122 -15.87 -1.50 -8.57
N LEU A 123 -15.42 -2.36 -7.64
CA LEU A 123 -15.87 -3.76 -7.56
C LEU A 123 -17.36 -3.90 -7.23
N VAL A 124 -17.88 -3.08 -6.32
CA VAL A 124 -19.32 -3.04 -6.03
C VAL A 124 -20.12 -2.68 -7.28
N ASN A 125 -19.65 -1.71 -8.08
CA ASN A 125 -20.28 -1.34 -9.34
C ASN A 125 -20.19 -2.45 -10.41
N GLN A 126 -19.29 -3.42 -10.26
CA GLN A 126 -19.28 -4.65 -11.07
C GLN A 126 -20.24 -5.73 -10.54
N GLY A 127 -21.08 -5.42 -9.55
CA GLY A 127 -22.04 -6.35 -8.95
C GLY A 127 -21.43 -7.32 -7.94
N ILE A 128 -20.26 -7.02 -7.39
CA ILE A 128 -19.61 -7.88 -6.39
C ILE A 128 -20.00 -7.43 -4.99
N GLY A 129 -20.58 -8.36 -4.21
CA GLY A 129 -20.93 -8.14 -2.80
C GLY A 129 -19.71 -7.82 -1.94
N THR A 130 -19.87 -6.93 -0.96
CA THR A 130 -18.78 -6.46 -0.09
C THR A 130 -18.16 -7.59 0.74
N ASP A 131 -18.96 -8.60 1.09
CA ASP A 131 -18.54 -9.85 1.74
C ASP A 131 -17.57 -10.65 0.86
N HIS A 132 -17.78 -10.67 -0.44
CA HIS A 132 -16.87 -11.31 -1.41
C HIS A 132 -15.65 -10.45 -1.74
N ILE A 133 -15.71 -9.13 -1.60
CA ILE A 133 -14.52 -8.28 -1.74
C ILE A 133 -13.55 -8.54 -0.58
N GLY A 134 -14.08 -8.59 0.64
CA GLY A 134 -13.32 -8.73 1.87
C GLY A 134 -12.52 -7.47 2.23
N SER A 135 -11.82 -7.54 3.35
CA SER A 135 -10.99 -6.45 3.87
C SER A 135 -9.48 -6.74 3.79
N HIS A 136 -9.05 -8.01 3.83
CA HIS A 136 -7.63 -8.35 3.81
C HIS A 136 -7.35 -9.72 3.20
N ALA A 137 -6.36 -9.77 2.31
CA ALA A 137 -5.98 -10.96 1.52
C ALA A 137 -7.14 -11.57 0.72
N GLY A 138 -8.19 -10.79 0.48
CA GLY A 138 -9.34 -11.15 -0.33
C GLY A 138 -9.08 -10.96 -1.83
N MET A 139 -10.15 -10.75 -2.59
CA MET A 139 -10.06 -10.72 -4.04
C MET A 139 -9.17 -9.57 -4.56
N ARG A 140 -9.14 -8.43 -3.86
CA ARG A 140 -8.35 -7.25 -4.26
C ARG A 140 -6.86 -7.57 -4.28
N ASP A 141 -6.30 -7.80 -3.09
CA ASP A 141 -4.88 -8.13 -2.90
C ASP A 141 -4.45 -9.32 -3.76
N THR A 142 -5.30 -10.34 -3.86
CA THR A 142 -4.99 -11.55 -4.64
C THR A 142 -4.93 -11.24 -6.13
N SER A 143 -5.85 -10.42 -6.64
CA SER A 143 -5.84 -10.00 -8.04
C SER A 143 -4.62 -9.14 -8.34
N GLU A 144 -4.31 -8.15 -7.49
CA GLU A 144 -3.11 -7.30 -7.64
C GLU A 144 -1.83 -8.14 -7.74
N LEU A 145 -1.68 -9.14 -6.85
CA LEU A 145 -0.51 -10.00 -6.88
C LEU A 145 -0.52 -10.99 -8.05
N LEU A 146 -1.68 -11.50 -8.49
CA LEU A 146 -1.75 -12.33 -9.70
C LEU A 146 -1.27 -11.57 -10.94
N PHE A 147 -1.53 -10.26 -11.03
CA PHE A 147 -1.03 -9.43 -12.11
C PHE A 147 0.51 -9.23 -12.03
N LEU A 148 1.04 -8.90 -10.86
CA LEU A 148 2.46 -8.56 -10.70
C LEU A 148 3.39 -9.77 -10.56
N HIS A 149 2.91 -10.81 -9.89
CA HIS A 149 3.73 -11.93 -9.44
C HIS A 149 2.86 -13.19 -9.21
N PRO A 150 2.30 -13.80 -10.27
CA PRO A 150 1.38 -14.94 -10.15
C PRO A 150 1.96 -16.15 -9.40
N GLN A 151 3.27 -16.38 -9.49
CA GLN A 151 4.01 -17.40 -8.76
C GLN A 151 4.05 -17.18 -7.24
N GLY A 152 3.67 -15.98 -6.76
CA GLY A 152 3.45 -15.69 -5.35
C GLY A 152 2.09 -16.17 -4.80
N ILE A 153 1.28 -16.81 -5.65
CA ILE A 153 -0.04 -17.35 -5.31
C ILE A 153 -0.05 -18.87 -5.44
N ARG A 154 -0.43 -19.54 -4.35
CA ARG A 154 -0.74 -20.96 -4.30
C ARG A 154 -2.17 -21.16 -4.78
N GLN A 155 -2.34 -21.38 -6.08
CA GLN A 155 -3.66 -21.45 -6.73
C GLN A 155 -4.60 -22.48 -6.08
N SER A 156 -4.07 -23.62 -5.62
CA SER A 156 -4.85 -24.67 -4.95
C SER A 156 -5.43 -24.27 -3.59
N LEU A 157 -5.04 -23.11 -3.05
CA LEU A 157 -5.51 -22.60 -1.74
C LEU A 157 -6.40 -21.35 -1.89
N LEU A 158 -6.78 -20.99 -3.12
CA LEU A 158 -7.75 -19.92 -3.34
C LEU A 158 -9.14 -20.37 -2.88
N HIS A 159 -9.75 -19.59 -2.00
CA HIS A 159 -11.03 -19.92 -1.41
C HIS A 159 -11.88 -18.67 -1.15
N ASP A 160 -13.18 -18.89 -0.90
CA ASP A 160 -14.09 -17.88 -0.37
C ASP A 160 -14.06 -17.92 1.16
N ASN A 161 -13.17 -17.12 1.76
CA ASN A 161 -13.05 -17.03 3.22
C ASN A 161 -14.02 -15.96 3.73
N ARG A 162 -14.92 -16.31 4.63
CA ARG A 162 -15.85 -15.35 5.23
C ARG A 162 -15.20 -14.67 6.45
N GLN A 163 -15.85 -13.65 6.99
CA GLN A 163 -15.33 -12.93 8.15
C GLN A 163 -15.09 -13.86 9.35
N ALA A 164 -15.92 -14.90 9.51
CA ALA A 164 -15.76 -15.92 10.54
C ALA A 164 -14.46 -16.74 10.39
N ASP A 165 -13.90 -16.84 9.18
CA ASP A 165 -12.67 -17.60 8.90
C ASP A 165 -11.41 -16.76 9.12
N TYR A 166 -11.54 -15.46 9.38
CA TYR A 166 -10.40 -14.56 9.44
C TYR A 166 -9.43 -14.92 10.56
N ASP A 167 -9.93 -15.37 11.71
CA ASP A 167 -9.06 -15.68 12.85
C ASP A 167 -8.19 -16.92 12.62
N SER A 168 -8.65 -17.87 11.80
CA SER A 168 -7.90 -19.08 11.47
C SER A 168 -7.03 -18.90 10.22
N THR A 169 -7.52 -18.17 9.22
CA THR A 169 -6.86 -18.05 7.91
C THR A 169 -6.03 -16.78 7.77
N GLY A 170 -6.43 -15.70 8.46
CA GLY A 170 -5.91 -14.36 8.22
C GLY A 170 -6.38 -13.74 6.91
N ALA A 171 -7.37 -14.32 6.23
CA ALA A 171 -7.94 -13.77 5.00
C ALA A 171 -9.47 -13.72 5.08
N ASN A 172 -10.07 -12.77 4.38
CA ASN A 172 -11.51 -12.74 4.14
C ASN A 172 -11.82 -12.20 2.73
N GLY A 173 -13.00 -12.51 2.23
CA GLY A 173 -13.38 -12.30 0.83
C GLY A 173 -13.08 -13.52 -0.05
N ASN A 174 -13.52 -13.40 -1.29
CA ASN A 174 -13.51 -14.46 -2.28
C ASN A 174 -12.28 -14.39 -3.18
N ALA A 175 -11.17 -14.95 -2.70
CA ALA A 175 -9.91 -14.99 -3.44
C ALA A 175 -9.99 -15.91 -4.68
N SER A 176 -10.93 -16.86 -4.75
CA SER A 176 -11.08 -17.72 -5.94
C SER A 176 -11.68 -16.98 -7.15
N ARG A 177 -12.27 -15.80 -6.94
CA ARG A 177 -12.72 -14.88 -8.00
C ARG A 177 -11.64 -13.90 -8.45
N ALA A 178 -10.43 -13.98 -7.90
CA ALA A 178 -9.33 -13.10 -8.27
C ALA A 178 -8.78 -13.44 -9.66
N SER A 179 -8.27 -12.43 -10.38
CA SER A 179 -7.60 -12.64 -11.67
C SER A 179 -6.57 -11.56 -11.94
N ALA A 180 -5.60 -11.84 -12.81
CA ALA A 180 -4.61 -10.86 -13.24
C ALA A 180 -5.27 -9.65 -13.96
N THR A 181 -6.34 -9.87 -14.72
CA THR A 181 -7.08 -8.78 -15.39
C THR A 181 -7.72 -7.82 -14.39
N LEU A 182 -8.36 -8.36 -13.34
CA LEU A 182 -8.85 -7.53 -12.24
C LEU A 182 -7.68 -6.82 -11.53
N GLY A 183 -6.56 -7.51 -11.35
CA GLY A 183 -5.36 -6.98 -10.70
C GLY A 183 -4.82 -5.73 -11.38
N TRP A 184 -4.73 -5.76 -12.71
CA TRP A 184 -4.32 -4.60 -13.50
C TRP A 184 -5.25 -3.39 -13.27
N GLN A 185 -6.57 -3.59 -13.37
CA GLN A 185 -7.56 -2.53 -13.15
C GLN A 185 -7.47 -1.93 -11.74
N LEU A 186 -7.36 -2.79 -10.74
CA LEU A 186 -7.28 -2.41 -9.34
C LEU A 186 -5.99 -1.63 -9.03
N ILE A 187 -4.87 -2.04 -9.61
CA ILE A 187 -3.60 -1.30 -9.50
C ILE A 187 -3.68 0.06 -10.18
N ASP A 188 -4.29 0.13 -11.36
CA ASP A 188 -4.44 1.39 -12.11
C ASP A 188 -5.26 2.42 -11.32
N LEU A 189 -6.32 1.98 -10.63
CA LEU A 189 -7.10 2.83 -9.72
C LEU A 189 -6.23 3.45 -8.61
N LYS A 190 -5.34 2.66 -7.98
CA LYS A 190 -4.41 3.13 -6.94
C LYS A 190 -3.42 4.16 -7.49
N ILE A 191 -2.83 3.87 -8.66
CA ILE A 191 -1.88 4.78 -9.33
C ILE A 191 -2.57 6.10 -9.69
N ASN A 192 -3.77 6.04 -10.28
CA ASN A 192 -4.51 7.24 -10.66
C ASN A 192 -4.92 8.08 -9.45
N ALA A 193 -5.28 7.45 -8.33
CA ALA A 193 -5.58 8.17 -7.08
C ALA A 193 -4.34 8.89 -6.53
N ALA A 194 -3.19 8.20 -6.50
CA ALA A 194 -1.92 8.78 -6.12
C ALA A 194 -1.56 10.00 -7.00
N VAL A 195 -1.61 9.87 -8.32
CA VAL A 195 -1.32 10.96 -9.27
C VAL A 195 -2.28 12.13 -9.06
N ARG A 196 -3.58 11.87 -8.90
CA ARG A 196 -4.57 12.92 -8.61
C ARG A 196 -4.26 13.69 -7.33
N GLN A 197 -3.85 13.01 -6.26
CA GLN A 197 -3.46 13.70 -5.02
C GLN A 197 -2.21 14.56 -5.26
N LEU A 198 -1.19 14.03 -5.93
CA LEU A 198 0.04 14.77 -6.21
C LEU A 198 -0.20 16.02 -7.06
N HIS A 199 -1.07 15.95 -8.07
CA HIS A 199 -1.49 17.13 -8.83
C HIS A 199 -2.19 18.18 -7.94
N ARG A 200 -3.06 17.75 -7.01
CA ARG A 200 -3.69 18.68 -6.03
C ARG A 200 -2.66 19.31 -5.09
N GLU A 201 -1.57 18.62 -4.80
CA GLU A 201 -0.44 19.12 -4.00
C GLU A 201 0.51 20.03 -4.79
N GLY A 202 0.28 20.20 -6.10
CA GLY A 202 1.08 21.03 -7.01
C GLY A 202 2.31 20.33 -7.60
N ILE A 203 2.33 18.99 -7.60
CA ILE A 203 3.39 18.18 -8.21
C ILE A 203 2.91 17.75 -9.59
N ASN A 204 3.65 18.11 -10.64
CA ASN A 204 3.35 17.76 -12.04
C ASN A 204 4.41 16.83 -12.61
#